data_AF-A0A8T6VE23-F1
#
_entry.id   AF-A0A8T6VE23-F1
#
_cell.length_a   1.000
_cell.length_b   1.000
_cell.length_c   1.000
_cell.angle_alpha   90.00
_cell.angle_beta   90.00
_cell.angle_gamma   90.00
#
_symmetry.space_group_name_H-M   'P 1'
#
loop_
_entity.id
_entity.type
_entity.pdbx_description
1 polymer ?
#
loop_
_entity_poly.entity_id
_entity_poly.type
_entity_poly.pdbx_seq_one_letter_code
_entity_poly.pdbx_strand_id
1 'polypeptide(L)'
;MTLDFVEGDLIIGRGATIDGSGTPPTVKVSGTVYCEGDNIFECNLSAENLEAEDDVTIHGDLETRKYVEVEDGRLEVHGKMTGNRADVDS
;
A
#
# COMPACT_ATOMS: atom_id res chain seq x y z
N MET A 1 11.60 4.32 5.11
CA MET A 1 12.39 4.51 3.86
C MET A 1 11.60 5.47 3.00
N THR A 2 12.20 6.54 2.48
CA THR A 2 11.46 7.55 1.70
C THR A 2 11.45 7.23 0.21
N LEU A 3 10.26 7.19 -0.39
CA LEU A 3 10.02 6.97 -1.80
C LEU A 3 9.18 8.10 -2.39
N ASP A 4 9.23 8.25 -3.72
CA ASP A 4 8.37 9.18 -4.47
C ASP A 4 7.62 8.43 -5.57
N PHE A 5 8.35 7.96 -6.58
CA PHE A 5 7.79 7.18 -7.68
C PHE A 5 8.59 5.90 -7.93
N VAL A 6 7.90 4.80 -8.16
CA VAL A 6 8.45 3.50 -8.56
C VAL A 6 7.83 3.10 -9.90
N GLU A 7 8.69 2.88 -10.89
CA GLU A 7 8.29 2.31 -12.17
C GLU A 7 8.32 0.78 -12.08
N GLY A 8 7.20 0.13 -12.36
CA GLY A 8 6.99 -1.30 -12.18
C GLY A 8 6.47 -1.63 -10.79
N ASP A 9 6.81 -2.84 -10.32
CA ASP A 9 6.35 -3.38 -9.04
C ASP A 9 7.27 -2.95 -7.90
N LEU A 10 6.70 -2.86 -6.70
CA LEU A 10 7.41 -2.60 -5.45
C LEU A 10 7.23 -3.77 -4.49
N ILE A 11 8.33 -4.41 -4.09
CA ILE A 11 8.33 -5.46 -3.08
C ILE A 11 8.81 -4.86 -1.76
N ILE A 12 8.00 -5.03 -0.72
CA ILE A 12 8.24 -4.51 0.61
C ILE A 12 8.44 -5.68 1.56
N GLY A 13 9.64 -5.75 2.13
CA GLY A 13 9.95 -6.77 3.12
C GLY A 13 9.17 -6.57 4.42
N ARG A 14 8.95 -7.68 5.13
CA ARG A 14 8.28 -7.72 6.44
C ARG A 14 8.79 -6.67 7.43
N GLY A 15 7.88 -5.97 8.11
CA GLY A 15 8.19 -5.01 9.16
C GLY A 15 8.67 -3.64 8.66
N ALA A 16 8.67 -3.41 7.35
CA ALA A 16 9.14 -2.14 6.80
C ALA A 16 8.13 -1.00 7.00
N THR A 17 8.68 0.19 7.25
CA THR A 17 7.95 1.48 7.23
C THR A 17 8.39 2.30 6.02
N ILE A 18 7.42 2.72 5.22
CA ILE A 18 7.61 3.52 4.00
C ILE A 18 7.08 4.93 4.24
N ASP A 19 7.89 5.91 3.86
CA ASP A 19 7.54 7.33 3.87
C ASP A 19 7.39 7.83 2.43
N GLY A 20 6.45 8.73 2.20
CA GLY A 20 6.25 9.38 0.91
C GLY A 20 6.99 10.72 0.81
N SER A 21 7.26 11.14 -0.41
CA SER A 21 7.78 12.47 -0.69
C SER A 21 6.65 13.48 -0.96
N GLY A 22 6.96 14.78 -0.87
CA GLY A 22 6.01 15.85 -1.18
C GLY A 22 5.03 16.20 -0.05
N THR A 23 4.01 17.02 -0.39
CA THR A 23 2.98 17.50 0.54
C THR A 23 1.60 17.47 -0.13
N PRO A 24 0.66 16.61 0.31
CA PRO A 24 0.85 15.56 1.33
C PRO A 24 1.86 14.49 0.87
N PRO A 25 2.60 13.86 1.80
CA PRO A 25 3.50 12.75 1.50
C PRO A 25 2.80 11.67 0.68
N THR A 26 3.38 11.29 -0.47
CA THR A 26 2.76 10.33 -1.39
C THR A 26 3.81 9.42 -2.02
N VAL A 27 3.48 8.14 -2.15
CA VAL A 27 4.21 7.17 -2.97
C VAL A 27 3.32 6.75 -4.14
N LYS A 28 3.88 6.75 -5.34
CA LYS A 28 3.22 6.30 -6.57
C LYS A 28 3.98 5.12 -7.16
N VAL A 29 3.26 4.03 -7.40
CA VAL A 29 3.79 2.81 -8.01
C VAL A 29 3.01 2.55 -9.30
N SER A 30 3.69 2.32 -10.42
CA SER A 30 2.99 2.09 -11.69
C SER A 30 2.41 0.67 -11.81
N GLY A 31 2.98 -0.30 -11.07
CA GLY A 31 2.52 -1.70 -10.99
C GLY A 31 1.95 -2.09 -9.63
N THR A 32 2.21 -3.34 -9.22
CA THR A 32 1.73 -3.93 -7.96
C THR A 32 2.65 -3.59 -6.79
N VAL A 33 2.06 -3.33 -5.63
CA VAL A 33 2.75 -3.31 -4.35
C VAL A 33 2.55 -4.64 -3.65
N TYR A 34 3.64 -5.32 -3.33
CA TYR A 34 3.66 -6.60 -2.61
C TYR A 34 4.21 -6.40 -1.20
N CYS A 35 3.42 -6.72 -0.18
CA CYS A 35 3.77 -6.64 1.23
C CYS A 35 3.95 -8.05 1.83
N GLU A 36 5.19 -8.42 2.18
CA GLU A 36 5.53 -9.76 2.73
C GLU A 36 5.22 -9.92 4.24
N GLY A 37 4.59 -8.93 4.86
CA GLY A 37 4.11 -9.02 6.24
C GLY A 37 3.66 -7.68 6.79
N ASP A 38 3.78 -7.49 8.12
CA ASP A 38 3.38 -6.26 8.80
C ASP A 38 4.07 -5.02 8.21
N ASN A 39 3.36 -4.22 7.42
CA ASN A 39 3.93 -3.07 6.71
C ASN A 39 3.15 -1.78 7.00
N ILE A 40 3.89 -0.68 7.14
CA ILE A 40 3.33 0.63 7.46
C ILE A 40 3.71 1.62 6.37
N PHE A 41 2.73 2.36 5.87
CA PHE A 41 2.91 3.51 5.01
C PHE A 41 2.54 4.79 5.77
N GLU A 42 3.52 5.65 6.04
CA GLU A 42 3.34 6.98 6.64
C GLU A 42 3.02 8.05 5.58
N CYS A 43 2.20 7.67 4.60
CA CYS A 43 1.90 8.49 3.42
C CYS A 43 0.65 8.03 2.67
N ASN A 44 0.25 8.81 1.67
CA ASN A 44 -0.67 8.32 0.64
C ASN A 44 0.01 7.27 -0.25
N LEU A 45 -0.75 6.30 -0.73
CA LEU A 45 -0.29 5.27 -1.65
C LEU A 45 -1.20 5.23 -2.89
N SER A 46 -0.59 5.27 -4.07
CA SER A 46 -1.26 5.01 -5.35
C SER A 46 -0.55 3.88 -6.09
N ALA A 47 -1.30 2.86 -6.50
CA ALA A 47 -0.76 1.67 -7.17
C ALA A 47 -1.76 1.08 -8.19
N GLU A 48 -1.30 0.14 -9.02
CA GLU A 48 -2.21 -0.66 -9.84
C GLU A 48 -3.00 -1.64 -8.98
N ASN A 49 -2.27 -2.40 -8.14
CA ASN A 49 -2.78 -3.37 -7.18
C ASN A 49 -2.02 -3.26 -5.85
N LEU A 50 -2.64 -3.74 -4.76
CA LEU A 50 -1.99 -3.97 -3.48
C LEU A 50 -2.25 -5.42 -3.07
N GLU A 51 -1.19 -6.18 -2.85
CA GLU A 51 -1.23 -7.57 -2.38
C GLU A 51 -0.43 -7.68 -1.09
N ALA A 52 -1.00 -8.33 -0.07
CA ALA A 52 -0.35 -8.50 1.22
C ALA A 52 -0.61 -9.87 1.82
N GLU A 53 0.41 -10.41 2.49
CA GLU A 53 0.30 -11.65 3.26
C GLU A 53 -0.23 -11.37 4.68
N ASP A 54 0.32 -10.37 5.39
CA ASP A 54 -0.13 -9.98 6.74
C ASP A 54 -0.70 -8.54 6.77
N ASP A 55 -0.65 -7.88 7.94
CA ASP A 55 -1.26 -6.58 8.18
C ASP A 55 -0.59 -5.44 7.37
N VAL A 56 -1.41 -4.57 6.78
CA VAL A 56 -0.96 -3.34 6.12
C VAL A 56 -1.69 -2.14 6.73
N THR A 57 -0.92 -1.20 7.26
CA THR A 57 -1.44 0.08 7.76
C THR A 57 -1.02 1.22 6.84
N ILE A 58 -1.98 2.04 6.41
CA ILE A 58 -1.76 3.23 5.61
C ILE A 58 -2.25 4.46 6.38
N HIS A 59 -1.31 5.28 6.84
CA HIS A 59 -1.55 6.58 7.46
C HIS A 59 -1.75 7.69 6.41
N GLY A 60 -2.64 7.43 5.47
CA GLY A 60 -2.96 8.31 4.34
C GLY A 60 -4.09 7.75 3.49
N ASP A 61 -4.26 8.33 2.30
CA ASP A 61 -5.20 7.83 1.30
C ASP A 61 -4.61 6.63 0.55
N LEU A 62 -5.43 5.62 0.25
CA LEU A 62 -5.10 4.49 -0.62
C LEU A 62 -5.89 4.61 -1.92
N GLU A 63 -5.19 4.63 -3.05
CA GLU A 63 -5.80 4.55 -4.39
C GLU A 63 -5.25 3.34 -5.16
N THR A 64 -6.09 2.35 -5.44
CA THR A 64 -5.75 1.24 -6.34
C THR A 64 -6.62 1.24 -7.59
N ARG A 65 -5.99 0.93 -8.73
CA ARG A 65 -6.71 0.90 -10.01
C ARG A 65 -7.53 -0.36 -10.22
N LYS A 66 -7.13 -1.51 -9.69
CA LYS A 66 -7.82 -2.77 -9.96
C LYS A 66 -8.30 -3.43 -8.67
N TYR A 67 -7.39 -3.88 -7.81
CA TYR A 67 -7.79 -4.58 -6.61
C TYR A 67 -6.86 -4.33 -5.42
N VAL A 68 -7.37 -4.71 -4.25
CA VAL A 68 -6.61 -4.95 -3.04
C VAL A 68 -6.92 -6.37 -2.57
N GLU A 69 -5.88 -7.12 -2.21
CA GLU A 69 -5.96 -8.49 -1.71
C GLU A 69 -5.08 -8.63 -0.47
N VAL A 70 -5.65 -9.12 0.62
CA VAL A 70 -4.95 -9.43 1.88
C VAL A 70 -5.41 -10.82 2.33
N GLU A 71 -4.49 -11.78 2.41
CA GLU A 71 -4.84 -13.22 2.60
C GLU A 71 -4.90 -13.66 4.08
N ASP A 72 -3.98 -13.22 4.95
CA ASP A 72 -3.90 -13.64 6.36
C ASP A 72 -3.80 -12.43 7.32
N GLY A 73 -4.36 -11.29 6.92
CA GLY A 73 -4.13 -10.03 7.60
C GLY A 73 -5.26 -9.02 7.49
N ARG A 74 -4.96 -7.79 7.89
CA ARG A 74 -5.89 -6.67 7.89
C ARG A 74 -5.33 -5.52 7.08
N LEU A 75 -6.22 -4.86 6.34
CA LEU A 75 -5.95 -3.55 5.76
C LEU A 75 -6.55 -2.46 6.65
N GLU A 76 -5.71 -1.59 7.21
CA GLU A 76 -6.14 -0.39 7.91
C GLU A 76 -5.75 0.87 7.10
N VAL A 77 -6.73 1.70 6.76
CA VAL A 77 -6.52 2.96 6.02
C VAL A 77 -7.08 4.11 6.84
N HIS A 78 -6.22 5.04 7.25
CA HIS A 78 -6.60 6.21 8.07
C HIS A 78 -7.01 7.44 7.24
N GLY A 79 -6.98 7.32 5.91
CA GLY A 79 -7.53 8.29 4.97
C GLY A 79 -8.72 7.72 4.19
N LYS A 80 -8.85 8.16 2.94
CA LYS A 80 -9.83 7.64 1.99
C LYS A 80 -9.24 6.43 1.27
N MET A 81 -10.04 5.38 1.16
CA MET A 81 -9.77 4.27 0.27
C MET A 81 -10.58 4.43 -1.01
N THR A 82 -9.88 4.43 -2.15
CA THR A 82 -10.46 4.37 -3.50
C THR A 82 -9.93 3.12 -4.17
N GLY A 83 -10.82 2.18 -4.50
CA GLY A 83 -10.44 0.93 -5.15
C GLY A 83 -11.62 0.34 -5.91
N ASN A 84 -11.32 -0.44 -6.96
CA ASN A 84 -12.36 -1.09 -7.77
C ASN A 84 -12.87 -2.39 -7.12
N ARG A 85 -12.00 -3.13 -6.43
CA ARG A 85 -12.34 -4.34 -5.67
C ARG A 85 -11.42 -4.43 -4.46
N ALA A 86 -11.96 -4.86 -3.32
CA ALA A 86 -11.17 -5.20 -2.15
C ALA A 86 -11.61 -6.60 -1.67
N ASP A 87 -10.65 -7.49 -1.54
CA ASP A 87 -10.80 -8.83 -0.98
C ASP A 87 -9.88 -8.92 0.24
N VAL A 88 -10.43 -9.27 1.39
CA VAL A 88 -9.68 -9.39 2.64
C VAL A 88 -10.20 -10.64 3.31
N ASP A 89 -9.38 -11.69 3.31
CA ASP A 89 -9.64 -12.93 4.04
C ASP A 89 -8.86 -12.89 5.36
N SER A 90 -9.46 -13.39 6.43
CA SER A 90 -8.96 -13.23 7.80
C SER A 90 -9.34 -14.37 8.72
#